data_AF-I4DQW4-F1
#
_entry.id   AF-I4DQW4-F1
#
_cell.length_a   1.000
_cell.length_b   1.000
_cell.length_c   1.000
_cell.angle_alpha   90.00
_cell.angle_beta   90.00
_cell.angle_gamma   90.00
#
_symmetry.space_group_name_H-M   'P 1'
#
loop_
_entity.id
_entity.type
_entity.pdbx_description
1 polymer ?
#
loop_
_entity_poly.entity_id
_entity_poly.type
_entity_poly.pdbx_seq_one_letter_code
_entity_poly.pdbx_strand_id
1 'polypeptide(L)'
;ITRPTDKKKILFYNDKTAKLDVDEEFVKLWRATAVDAMDDAKIEEYLEKQGIKSMQDHGPRKPIAPKRKKASQKRRQFKKPRDNEHLADVLETYEDNTLTQKGVSIK
;
A
#
# COMPACT_ATOMS: atom_id res chain seq x y z
N ILE A 1 -34.53 -19.10 -20.62
CA ILE A 1 -35.35 -18.30 -19.68
C ILE A 1 -36.25 -17.37 -20.51
N THR A 2 -37.56 -17.37 -20.25
CA THR A 2 -38.50 -16.41 -20.86
C THR A 2 -38.52 -15.12 -20.05
N ARG A 3 -38.33 -13.97 -20.69
CA ARG A 3 -38.36 -12.69 -19.98
C ARG A 3 -39.81 -12.45 -19.48
N PRO A 4 -40.03 -12.04 -18.22
CA PRO A 4 -41.39 -11.82 -17.72
C PRO A 4 -42.08 -10.60 -18.37
N THR A 5 -41.31 -9.71 -19.00
CA THR A 5 -41.83 -8.49 -19.64
C THR A 5 -42.10 -8.62 -21.14
N ASP A 6 -41.57 -9.65 -21.81
CA ASP A 6 -41.73 -9.84 -23.26
C ASP A 6 -41.66 -11.34 -23.58
N LYS A 7 -42.41 -11.81 -24.58
CA LYS A 7 -42.43 -13.22 -25.02
C LYS A 7 -41.14 -13.67 -25.73
N LYS A 8 -40.10 -12.81 -25.74
CA LYS A 8 -38.77 -13.12 -26.26
C LYS A 8 -38.09 -14.22 -25.43
N LYS A 9 -37.51 -15.18 -26.14
CA LYS A 9 -36.75 -16.29 -25.54
C LYS A 9 -35.27 -15.91 -25.43
N ILE A 10 -34.72 -16.00 -24.23
CA ILE A 10 -33.27 -15.84 -24.01
C ILE A 10 -32.67 -17.24 -23.90
N LEU A 11 -31.75 -17.54 -24.81
CA LEU A 11 -30.97 -18.78 -24.84
C LEU A 11 -29.64 -18.54 -24.13
N PHE A 12 -29.32 -19.41 -23.18
CA PHE A 12 -28.03 -19.45 -22.51
C PHE A 12 -27.37 -20.79 -22.81
N TYR A 13 -26.07 -20.77 -23.09
CA TYR A 13 -25.27 -21.98 -23.09
C TYR A 13 -25.08 -22.44 -21.64
N ASN A 14 -25.49 -23.67 -21.33
CA ASN A 14 -25.32 -24.24 -20.01
C ASN A 14 -24.04 -25.09 -20.00
N ASP A 15 -23.00 -24.58 -19.35
CA ASP A 15 -21.79 -25.34 -19.09
C ASP A 15 -22.09 -26.45 -18.07
N LYS A 16 -21.98 -27.71 -18.52
CA LYS A 16 -22.32 -28.89 -17.71
C LYS A 16 -21.27 -29.22 -16.65
N THR A 17 -20.09 -28.58 -16.70
CA THR A 17 -19.04 -28.81 -15.70
C THR A 17 -19.43 -28.34 -14.31
N ALA A 18 -20.33 -27.37 -14.21
CA ALA A 18 -20.80 -26.79 -12.95
C ALA A 18 -22.23 -27.23 -12.57
N LYS A 19 -22.65 -28.45 -12.95
CA LYS A 19 -23.95 -28.98 -12.51
C LYS A 19 -23.84 -29.56 -11.09
N LEU A 20 -24.47 -28.90 -10.14
CA LEU A 20 -24.68 -29.39 -8.78
C LEU A 20 -26.16 -29.76 -8.63
N ASP A 21 -26.46 -31.03 -8.33
CA ASP A 21 -27.81 -31.47 -7.98
C ASP A 21 -27.98 -31.35 -6.47
N VAL A 22 -29.00 -30.61 -6.03
CA VAL A 22 -29.29 -30.35 -4.62
C VAL A 22 -30.77 -30.52 -4.40
N ASP A 23 -31.14 -31.28 -3.37
CA ASP A 23 -32.54 -31.50 -3.04
C ASP A 23 -33.25 -30.19 -2.66
N GLU A 24 -34.52 -30.09 -3.01
CA GLU A 24 -35.33 -28.89 -2.76
C GLU A 24 -35.44 -28.54 -1.27
N GLU A 25 -35.31 -29.52 -0.37
CA GLU A 25 -35.30 -29.31 1.07
C GLU A 25 -34.11 -28.46 1.51
N PHE A 26 -32.90 -28.78 1.03
CA PHE A 26 -31.70 -27.99 1.32
C PHE A 26 -31.79 -26.59 0.71
N VAL A 27 -32.40 -26.46 -0.47
CA VAL A 27 -32.65 -25.15 -1.09
C VAL A 27 -33.58 -24.29 -0.23
N LYS A 28 -34.64 -24.88 0.34
CA LYS A 28 -35.55 -24.18 1.25
C LYS A 28 -34.85 -23.77 2.54
N LEU A 29 -34.07 -24.67 3.15
CA LEU A 29 -33.31 -24.39 4.36
C LEU A 29 -32.28 -23.27 4.15
N TRP A 30 -31.58 -23.30 3.01
CA TRP A 30 -30.64 -22.26 2.62
C TRP A 30 -31.33 -20.89 2.52
N ARG A 31 -32.50 -20.83 1.87
CA ARG A 31 -33.28 -19.59 1.75
C ARG A 31 -33.89 -19.11 3.06
N ALA A 32 -34.20 -20.03 3.98
CA ALA A 32 -34.75 -19.70 5.29
C ALA A 32 -33.74 -19.01 6.21
N THR A 33 -32.44 -19.27 6.01
CA THR A 33 -31.38 -18.67 6.80
C THR A 33 -31.06 -17.28 6.25
N ALA A 34 -31.73 -16.24 6.79
CA ALA A 34 -31.60 -14.87 6.32
C ALA A 34 -30.30 -14.21 6.83
N VAL A 35 -29.37 -13.93 5.91
CA VAL A 35 -28.10 -13.22 6.20
C VAL A 35 -28.09 -11.80 5.62
N ASP A 36 -29.01 -11.46 4.71
CA ASP A 36 -29.06 -10.21 3.94
C ASP A 36 -29.18 -8.93 4.80
N ALA A 37 -29.75 -9.04 6.00
CA ALA A 37 -29.90 -7.92 6.94
C ALA A 37 -28.89 -7.95 8.11
N MET A 38 -27.97 -8.90 8.13
CA MET A 38 -26.95 -9.02 9.19
C MET A 38 -25.70 -8.23 8.83
N ASP A 39 -25.08 -7.61 9.84
CA ASP A 39 -23.80 -6.93 9.69
C ASP A 39 -22.65 -7.93 9.52
N ASP A 40 -21.72 -7.64 8.62
CA ASP A 40 -20.59 -8.52 8.27
C ASP A 40 -19.73 -8.84 9.50
N ALA A 41 -19.53 -7.87 10.39
CA ALA A 41 -18.78 -8.08 11.64
C ALA A 41 -19.47 -9.10 12.57
N LYS A 42 -20.80 -9.10 12.60
CA LYS A 42 -21.60 -10.04 13.40
C LYS A 42 -21.58 -11.44 12.79
N ILE A 43 -21.52 -11.54 11.47
CA ILE A 43 -21.37 -12.82 10.76
C ILE A 43 -20.00 -13.42 11.10
N GLU A 44 -18.93 -12.63 11.09
CA GLU A 44 -17.58 -13.08 11.43
C GLU A 44 -17.49 -13.59 12.88
N GLU A 45 -18.04 -12.85 13.86
CA GLU A 45 -18.10 -13.30 15.25
C GLU A 45 -18.87 -14.62 15.40
N TYR A 46 -19.97 -14.80 14.66
CA TYR A 46 -20.73 -16.05 14.67
C TYR A 46 -19.91 -17.22 14.11
N LEU A 47 -19.19 -17.01 13.00
CA LEU A 47 -18.33 -18.03 12.41
C LEU A 47 -17.21 -18.43 13.38
N GLU A 48 -16.53 -17.46 14.01
CA GLU A 48 -15.49 -17.71 15.00
C GLU A 48 -16.01 -18.51 16.21
N LYS A 49 -17.20 -18.16 16.72
CA LYS A 49 -17.85 -18.90 17.81
C LYS A 49 -18.18 -20.34 17.43
N GLN A 50 -18.56 -20.60 16.18
CA GLN A 50 -18.78 -21.95 15.66
C GLN A 50 -17.47 -22.67 15.30
N GLY A 51 -16.32 -22.06 15.54
CA GLY A 51 -15.00 -22.62 15.23
C GLY A 51 -14.68 -22.64 13.72
N ILE A 52 -15.52 -21.99 12.90
CA ILE A 52 -15.33 -21.89 11.46
C ILE A 52 -14.59 -20.59 11.21
N LYS A 53 -13.38 -20.66 10.68
CA LYS A 53 -12.72 -19.45 10.20
C LYS A 53 -13.33 -19.08 8.86
N SER A 54 -13.74 -17.81 8.72
CA SER A 54 -14.19 -17.25 7.46
C SER A 54 -13.20 -17.61 6.35
N MET A 55 -13.74 -18.01 5.19
CA MET A 55 -12.94 -18.39 4.04
C MET A 55 -12.11 -17.17 3.61
N GLN A 56 -10.83 -17.16 3.97
CA GLN A 56 -9.92 -16.17 3.42
C GLN A 56 -9.78 -16.48 1.94
N ASP A 57 -10.12 -15.50 1.10
CA ASP A 57 -9.86 -15.51 -0.32
C ASP A 57 -8.45 -16.07 -0.56
N HIS A 58 -8.37 -17.29 -1.08
CA HIS A 58 -7.11 -17.94 -1.47
C HIS A 58 -6.61 -17.39 -2.82
N GLY A 59 -7.12 -16.23 -3.24
CA GLY A 59 -6.55 -15.46 -4.33
C GLY A 59 -5.18 -14.91 -3.94
N PRO A 60 -4.23 -14.78 -4.89
CA PRO A 60 -2.96 -14.11 -4.64
C PRO A 60 -3.20 -12.70 -4.10
N ARG A 61 -3.02 -12.49 -2.79
CA ARG A 61 -3.10 -11.16 -2.18
C ARG A 61 -2.05 -10.30 -2.85
N LYS A 62 -2.48 -9.26 -3.57
CA LYS A 62 -1.55 -8.25 -4.11
C LYS A 62 -0.71 -7.74 -2.93
N PRO A 63 0.63 -7.84 -2.97
CA PRO A 63 1.45 -7.37 -1.88
C PRO A 63 1.18 -5.89 -1.68
N ILE A 64 0.61 -5.53 -0.52
CA ILE A 64 0.41 -4.14 -0.13
C ILE A 64 1.79 -3.52 -0.08
N ALA A 65 2.11 -2.68 -1.06
CA ALA A 65 3.41 -2.03 -1.13
C ALA A 65 3.64 -1.25 0.17
N PRO A 66 4.77 -1.46 0.88
CA PRO A 66 5.04 -0.78 2.13
C PRO A 66 5.05 0.73 1.90
N LYS A 67 4.24 1.46 2.68
CA LYS A 67 4.20 2.93 2.65
C LYS A 67 5.60 3.47 2.95
N ARG A 68 6.31 3.92 1.92
CA ARG A 68 7.63 4.54 2.07
C ARG A 68 7.51 5.78 2.94
N LYS A 69 8.22 5.83 4.07
CA LYS A 69 8.39 7.06 4.85
C LYS A 69 9.08 8.10 3.95
N LYS A 70 8.49 9.28 3.78
CA LYS A 70 9.11 10.38 3.03
C LYS A 70 10.41 10.77 3.75
N ALA A 71 11.54 10.67 3.05
CA ALA A 71 12.83 11.12 3.57
C ALA A 71 12.80 12.64 3.75
N SER A 72 13.19 13.13 4.93
CA SER A 72 13.37 14.56 5.18
C SER A 72 14.42 15.11 4.22
N GLN A 73 14.08 16.15 3.46
CA GLN A 73 15.02 16.82 2.56
C GLN A 73 16.15 17.48 3.36
N LYS A 74 17.30 16.81 3.50
CA LYS A 74 18.52 17.47 3.96
C LYS A 74 19.01 18.42 2.85
N ARG A 75 19.15 19.70 3.20
CA ARG A 75 19.64 20.76 2.31
C ARG A 75 21.02 20.37 1.76
N ARG A 76 21.16 20.37 0.43
CA ARG A 76 22.43 20.12 -0.25
C ARG A 76 23.39 21.26 0.07
N GLN A 77 24.47 20.96 0.78
CA GLN A 77 25.60 21.88 0.94
C GLN A 77 26.42 21.83 -0.35
N PHE A 78 26.67 22.99 -0.97
CA PHE A 78 27.54 23.09 -2.14
C PHE A 78 28.95 22.63 -1.77
N LYS A 79 29.48 21.61 -2.47
CA LYS A 79 30.87 21.18 -2.29
C LYS A 79 31.79 22.29 -2.81
N LYS A 80 32.74 22.75 -1.99
CA LYS A 80 33.83 23.62 -2.43
C LYS A 80 34.65 22.89 -3.51
N PRO A 81 35.22 23.58 -4.52
CA PRO A 81 36.07 22.95 -5.52
C PRO A 81 37.25 22.26 -4.83
N ARG A 82 37.30 20.93 -4.92
CA ARG A 82 38.26 20.07 -4.24
C ARG A 82 39.46 19.71 -5.13
N ASP A 83 39.62 20.41 -6.25
CA ASP A 83 40.51 19.97 -7.32
C ASP A 83 41.94 20.54 -7.24
N ASN A 84 42.24 21.42 -6.27
CA ASN A 84 43.55 22.08 -6.18
C ASN A 84 44.24 21.91 -4.81
N GLU A 85 43.94 20.83 -4.08
CA GLU A 85 44.57 20.53 -2.78
C GLU A 85 46.11 20.37 -2.89
N HIS A 86 46.59 19.89 -4.04
CA HIS A 86 48.02 19.64 -4.30
C HIS A 86 48.85 20.90 -4.61
N LEU A 87 48.23 22.06 -4.73
CA LEU A 87 48.93 23.34 -4.94
C LEU A 87 49.18 24.11 -3.64
N ALA A 88 48.69 23.60 -2.49
CA ALA A 88 48.85 24.24 -1.19
C ALA A 88 50.32 24.45 -0.80
N ASP A 89 51.20 23.51 -1.13
CA ASP A 89 52.63 23.57 -0.80
C ASP A 89 53.47 24.35 -1.83
N VAL A 90 52.88 24.70 -2.98
CA VAL A 90 53.54 25.50 -4.04
C VAL A 90 53.20 26.98 -3.90
N LEU A 91 52.03 27.31 -3.33
CA LEU A 91 51.56 28.68 -3.18
C LEU A 91 52.04 29.28 -1.85
N GLU A 92 53.00 30.20 -1.90
CA GLU A 92 53.32 31.05 -0.75
C GLU A 92 52.22 32.11 -0.57
N THR A 93 51.56 32.08 0.58
CA THR A 93 50.58 33.09 0.98
C THR A 93 51.29 34.18 1.80
N TYR A 94 51.47 35.37 1.21
CA TYR A 94 52.07 36.53 1.87
C TYR A 94 51.07 37.32 2.72
N GLU A 95 50.10 36.65 3.36
CA GLU A 95 49.07 37.33 4.17
C GLU A 95 49.63 37.94 5.48
N ASP A 96 50.82 37.53 5.90
CA ASP A 96 51.50 38.07 7.09
C ASP A 96 52.34 39.35 6.84
N ASN A 97 52.40 39.87 5.60
CA ASN A 97 53.11 41.13 5.29
C ASN A 97 52.19 42.34 5.06
N THR A 98 50.89 42.22 5.34
CA THR A 98 49.99 43.38 5.44
C THR A 98 49.56 43.61 6.89
N LEU A 99 50.45 44.28 7.63
CA LEU A 99 50.13 45.21 8.71
C LEU A 99 49.20 44.69 9.85
N THR A 100 49.54 43.59 10.50
CA THR A 100 49.12 43.39 11.91
C THR A 100 50.21 43.90 12.85
N GLN A 101 50.26 45.22 13.10
CA GLN A 101 50.94 45.69 14.30
C GLN A 101 50.03 45.53 15.52
N LYS A 102 50.57 44.79 16.49
CA LYS A 102 50.04 44.55 17.83
C LYS A 102 49.72 45.85 18.57
N GLY A 103 48.54 45.89 19.18
CA GLY A 103 48.29 46.61 20.43
C GLY A 103 47.90 48.09 20.32
N VAL A 104 46.60 48.37 20.27
CA VAL A 104 46.03 49.54 20.96
C VAL A 104 44.71 49.11 21.61
N SER A 105 44.74 48.96 22.94
CA SER A 105 43.52 48.87 23.74
C SER A 105 43.05 50.30 23.97
N ILE A 106 41.88 50.68 23.43
CA ILE A 106 41.29 52.00 23.66
C ILE A 106 40.10 51.82 24.61
N LYS A 107 40.24 52.43 25.80
CA LYS A 107 39.15 52.75 26.73
C LYS A 107 38.32 53.91 26.20
#